data_AF-A0A971U3K7-F1
#
_entry.id   AF-A0A971U3K7-F1
#
_cell.length_a   1.000
_cell.length_b   1.000
_cell.length_c   1.000
_cell.angle_alpha   90.00
_cell.angle_beta   90.00
_cell.angle_gamma   90.00
#
_symmetry.space_group_name_H-M   'P 1'
#
loop_
_entity.id
_entity.type
_entity.pdbx_description
1 polymer ?
#
loop_
_entity_poly.entity_id
_entity_poly.type
_entity_poly.pdbx_seq_one_letter_code
_entity_poly.pdbx_strand_id
1 'polypeptide(L)'
;MIVLLINFVKLLAQALNIAIFVRVILSWLPMSPDSPLVRLLLGITEPILGPIRRILPRTGLLDLSPFFGLILISLAEQVLLMALRRLA
;
A
#
# COMPACT_ATOMS: atom_id res chain seq x y z
N MET A 1 23.23 4.57 -12.31
CA MET A 1 21.96 3.89 -12.70
C MET A 1 21.32 3.18 -11.52
N ILE A 2 22.02 2.25 -10.85
CA ILE A 2 21.44 1.43 -9.76
C ILE A 2 20.95 2.25 -8.56
N VAL A 3 21.67 3.32 -8.18
CA VAL A 3 21.24 4.23 -7.09
C VAL A 3 19.89 4.90 -7.41
N LEU A 4 19.62 5.25 -8.67
CA LEU A 4 18.34 5.82 -9.09
C LEU A 4 17.21 4.81 -8.91
N LEU A 5 17.46 3.54 -9.26
CA LEU A 5 16.48 2.47 -9.10
C LEU A 5 16.17 2.20 -7.63
N ILE A 6 17.19 2.20 -6.76
CA ILE A 6 17.03 2.09 -5.30
C ILE A 6 16.15 3.23 -4.77
N ASN A 7 16.42 4.47 -5.18
CA ASN A 7 15.64 5.62 -4.73
C ASN A 7 14.19 5.58 -5.25
N PHE A 8 14.00 5.15 -6.50
CA PHE A 8 12.67 4.96 -7.08
C PHE A 8 11.85 3.93 -6.28
N VAL A 9 12.44 2.77 -5.96
CA VAL A 9 11.77 1.72 -5.16
C VAL A 9 11.35 2.26 -3.78
N LYS A 10 12.23 2.98 -3.10
CA LYS A 10 11.93 3.59 -1.78
C LYS A 10 10.77 4.59 -1.87
N LEU A 11 10.82 5.50 -2.85
CA LEU A 11 9.78 6.50 -3.03
C LEU A 11 8.42 5.86 -3.37
N LEU A 12 8.43 4.84 -4.22
CA LEU A 12 7.22 4.10 -4.56
C LEU A 12 6.61 3.40 -3.34
N ALA A 13 7.43 2.66 -2.58
CA ALA A 13 6.98 1.99 -1.36
C ALA A 13 6.43 2.98 -0.33
N GLN A 14 7.12 4.10 -0.13
CA GLN A 14 6.68 5.18 0.76
C GLN A 14 5.33 5.78 0.30
N ALA A 15 5.19 6.08 -0.99
CA ALA A 15 3.94 6.63 -1.54
C ALA A 15 2.76 5.66 -1.36
N LEU A 16 2.96 4.36 -1.60
CA LEU A 16 1.94 3.33 -1.39
C LEU A 16 1.55 3.19 0.08
N ASN A 17 2.54 3.19 0.99
CA ASN A 17 2.29 3.15 2.43
C ASN A 17 1.49 4.37 2.90
N ILE A 18 1.84 5.57 2.44
CA ILE A 18 1.09 6.80 2.72
C ILE A 18 -0.33 6.69 2.17
N ALA A 19 -0.52 6.22 0.93
CA ALA A 19 -1.85 6.08 0.34
C ALA A 19 -2.75 5.13 1.14
N ILE A 20 -2.20 3.99 1.59
CA ILE A 20 -2.92 3.05 2.46
C ILE A 20 -3.25 3.70 3.81
N PHE A 21 -2.29 4.39 4.42
CA PHE A 21 -2.50 5.06 5.70
C PHE A 21 -3.58 6.15 5.62
N VAL A 22 -3.54 6.99 4.57
CA VAL A 22 -4.57 8.00 4.30
C VAL A 22 -5.91 7.32 4.08
N ARG A 23 -5.98 6.21 3.32
CA ARG A 23 -7.23 5.45 3.14
C ARG A 23 -7.84 4.99 4.46
N VAL A 24 -7.02 4.51 5.41
CA VAL A 24 -7.49 4.12 6.74
C VAL A 24 -8.06 5.32 7.50
N ILE A 25 -7.35 6.45 7.51
CA ILE A 25 -7.84 7.67 8.16
C ILE A 25 -9.16 8.13 7.53
N LEU A 26 -9.22 8.18 6.20
CA LEU A 26 -10.42 8.61 5.48
C LEU A 26 -11.61 7.67 5.70
N SER A 27 -11.38 6.39 6.00
CA SER A 27 -12.46 5.44 6.32
C SER A 27 -13.20 5.77 7.62
N TRP A 28 -12.59 6.53 8.52
CA TRP A 28 -13.24 7.02 9.75
C TRP A 28 -13.91 8.38 9.60
N LEU A 29 -13.65 9.07 8.49
CA LEU A 29 -14.28 10.34 8.18
C LEU A 29 -15.55 10.11 7.34
N PRO A 30 -16.61 10.91 7.54
CA PRO A 30 -17.80 10.84 6.70
C PRO A 30 -17.56 11.50 5.34
N MET A 31 -16.68 10.91 4.51
CA MET A 31 -16.45 11.35 3.14
C MET A 31 -17.29 10.55 2.15
N SER A 32 -17.78 11.23 1.10
CA SER A 32 -18.46 10.54 0.00
C SER A 32 -17.48 9.60 -0.75
N PRO A 33 -17.88 8.34 -1.02
CA PRO A 33 -17.14 7.43 -1.89
C PRO A 33 -16.87 8.01 -3.28
N ASP A 34 -17.72 8.93 -3.73
CA ASP A 34 -17.61 9.62 -5.01
C ASP A 34 -16.69 10.85 -4.99
N SER A 35 -16.03 11.13 -3.86
CA SER A 35 -15.01 12.18 -3.86
C SER A 35 -13.83 11.77 -4.77
N PRO A 36 -13.29 12.68 -5.58
CA PRO A 36 -12.14 12.38 -6.46
C PRO A 36 -10.95 11.79 -5.70
N LEU A 37 -10.70 12.27 -4.47
CA LEU A 37 -9.62 11.79 -3.62
C LEU A 37 -9.85 10.33 -3.17
N VAL A 38 -11.05 9.98 -2.71
CA VAL A 38 -11.36 8.60 -2.30
C VAL A 38 -11.26 7.66 -3.49
N ARG A 39 -11.78 8.03 -4.66
CA ARG A 39 -11.65 7.21 -5.88
C ARG A 39 -10.20 7.00 -6.30
N LEU A 40 -9.36 8.04 -6.21
CA LEU A 40 -7.93 7.94 -6.50
C LEU A 40 -7.25 6.96 -5.53
N LEU A 41 -7.50 7.10 -4.22
CA LEU A 41 -6.91 6.23 -3.21
C LEU A 41 -7.38 4.78 -3.36
N LEU A 42 -8.66 4.56 -3.66
CA LEU A 42 -9.17 3.22 -3.99
C LEU A 42 -8.45 2.66 -5.23
N GLY A 43 -8.32 3.44 -6.30
CA GLY A 43 -7.61 3.01 -7.52
C GLY A 43 -6.16 2.60 -7.27
N ILE A 44 -5.45 3.32 -6.39
CA ILE A 44 -4.04 3.03 -6.06
C ILE A 44 -3.91 1.84 -5.11
N THR A 45 -4.77 1.77 -4.08
CA THR A 45 -4.59 0.82 -2.97
C THR A 45 -5.35 -0.49 -3.16
N GLU A 46 -6.43 -0.53 -3.93
CA GLU A 46 -7.26 -1.73 -4.11
C GLU A 46 -6.53 -2.90 -4.81
N PRO A 47 -5.62 -2.69 -5.78
CA PRO A 47 -4.82 -3.78 -6.34
C PRO A 47 -3.98 -4.52 -5.29
N ILE A 48 -3.63 -3.84 -4.19
CA ILE A 48 -2.86 -4.41 -3.08
C ILE A 48 -3.81 -4.97 -2.01
N LEU A 49 -4.78 -4.17 -1.56
CA LEU A 49 -5.66 -4.51 -0.44
C LEU A 49 -6.77 -5.49 -0.81
N GLY A 50 -7.27 -5.45 -2.05
CA GLY A 50 -8.34 -6.30 -2.55
C GLY A 50 -7.99 -7.79 -2.49
N PRO A 51 -6.83 -8.24 -3.02
CA PRO A 51 -6.38 -9.62 -2.89
C PRO A 51 -6.21 -10.06 -1.43
N ILE A 52 -5.62 -9.21 -0.59
CA ILE A 52 -5.44 -9.49 0.85
C ILE A 52 -6.79 -9.70 1.52
N ARG A 53 -7.77 -8.83 1.25
CA ARG A 53 -9.13 -8.91 1.80
C ARG A 53 -9.85 -10.21 1.38
N ARG A 54 -9.54 -10.77 0.21
CA ARG A 54 -10.11 -12.05 -0.23
C ARG A 54 -9.51 -13.26 0.50
N ILE A 55 -8.27 -13.16 0.97
CA ILE A 55 -7.57 -14.23 1.70
C ILE A 55 -7.92 -14.19 3.19
N LEU A 56 -8.09 -12.99 3.75
CA LEU A 56 -8.42 -12.84 5.16
C LEU A 56 -9.85 -13.33 5.45
N PRO A 57 -10.09 -13.95 6.62
CA PRO A 57 -11.44 -14.24 7.07
C PRO A 57 -12.22 -12.92 7.17
N ARG A 58 -13.52 -12.95 6.86
CA ARG A 58 -14.37 -11.76 6.94
C ARG A 58 -14.50 -11.33 8.41
N THR A 59 -13.68 -10.40 8.85
CA THR A 59 -13.59 -9.89 10.24
C THR A 59 -14.73 -8.95 10.65
N GLY A 60 -15.93 -9.09 10.05
CA GLY A 60 -17.05 -8.22 10.33
C GLY A 60 -16.81 -6.79 9.84
N LEU A 61 -16.96 -5.79 10.72
CA LEU A 61 -16.91 -4.35 10.40
C LEU A 61 -15.49 -3.79 10.20
N LEU A 62 -14.44 -4.51 10.61
CA LEU A 62 -13.06 -4.03 10.55
C LEU A 62 -12.31 -4.65 9.38
N ASP A 63 -11.83 -3.81 8.47
CA ASP A 63 -10.93 -4.23 7.38
C ASP A 63 -9.49 -4.26 7.89
N LEU A 64 -8.96 -5.47 8.11
CA LEU A 64 -7.56 -5.66 8.52
C LEU A 64 -6.59 -5.67 7.31
N SER A 65 -7.10 -5.64 6.08
CA SER A 65 -6.23 -5.65 4.88
C SER A 65 -5.19 -4.53 4.85
N PRO A 66 -5.44 -3.28 5.32
CA PRO A 66 -4.43 -2.23 5.35
C PRO A 66 -3.21 -2.60 6.17
N PHE A 67 -3.39 -3.23 7.33
CA PHE A 67 -2.30 -3.66 8.21
C PHE A 67 -1.37 -4.65 7.49
N PHE A 68 -1.95 -5.70 6.90
CA PHE A 68 -1.19 -6.67 6.12
C PHE A 68 -0.59 -6.06 4.85
N GLY A 69 -1.27 -5.10 4.22
CA GLY A 69 -0.77 -4.37 3.05
C GLY A 69 0.52 -3.61 3.36
N LEU A 70 0.58 -2.89 4.48
CA LEU A 70 1.78 -2.17 4.92
C LEU A 70 2.96 -3.12 5.16
N ILE A 71 2.70 -4.28 5.77
CA ILE A 71 3.72 -5.30 6.01
C ILE A 71 4.24 -5.86 4.68
N LEU A 72 3.34 -6.22 3.76
CA LEU A 72 3.73 -6.79 2.47
C LEU A 72 4.54 -5.80 1.62
N ILE A 73 4.16 -4.52 1.61
CA ILE A 73 4.94 -3.48 0.93
C ILE A 73 6.34 -3.36 1.55
N SER A 74 6.43 -3.30 2.88
CA SER A 74 7.71 -3.18 3.59
C SER A 74 8.63 -4.38 3.33
N LEU A 75 8.07 -5.59 3.30
CA LEU A 75 8.83 -6.81 2.96
C LEU A 75 9.28 -6.80 1.50
N ALA A 76 8.39 -6.46 0.56
CA ALA A 76 8.72 -6.38 -0.85
C ALA A 76 9.81 -5.35 -1.12
N GLU A 77 9.73 -4.16 -0.50
CA GLU A 77 10.76 -3.13 -0.58
C GLU A 77 12.12 -3.68 -0.11
N GLN A 78 12.18 -4.30 1.08
CA GLN A 78 13.44 -4.85 1.61
C GLN A 78 14.05 -5.91 0.70
N VAL A 79 13.23 -6.84 0.18
CA VAL A 79 13.68 -7.88 -0.75
C VAL A 79 14.22 -7.26 -2.05
N LEU A 80 13.49 -6.31 -2.64
CA LEU A 80 13.95 -5.62 -3.86
C LEU A 80 15.24 -4.86 -3.60
N LEU A 81 15.33 -4.09 -2.51
CA LEU A 81 16.53 -3.33 -2.18
C LEU A 81 17.73 -4.24 -1.92
N MET A 82 17.54 -5.40 -1.28
CA MET A 82 18.59 -6.39 -1.11
C MET A 82 19.07 -6.92 -2.45
N ALA A 83 18.16 -7.29 -3.35
CA ALA A 83 18.50 -7.78 -4.69
C ALA A 83 19.26 -6.72 -5.50
N LEU A 84 18.77 -5.47 -5.51
CA LEU A 84 19.41 -4.37 -6.23
C LEU A 84 20.81 -4.04 -5.71
N ARG A 85 21.02 -4.10 -4.39
CA ARG A 85 22.34 -3.87 -3.78
C ARG A 85 23.34 -4.98 -4.09
N ARG A 86 22.88 -6.22 -4.33
CA ARG A 86 23.75 -7.33 -4.75
C ARG A 86 24.22 -7.20 -6.20
N LEU A 87 23.48 -6.46 -7.02
CA LEU A 87 23.78 -6.20 -8.43
C LEU A 87 24.59 -4.90 -8.64
N ALA A 88 24.81 -4.13 -7.57
CA ALA A 88 25.56 -2.88 -7.56
C ALA A 88 27.04 -3.13 -7.33
#